data_AF-M1YZF1-F1
#
_entry.id   AF-M1YZF1-F1
#
_cell.length_a   1.000
_cell.length_b   1.000
_cell.length_c   1.000
_cell.angle_alpha   90.00
_cell.angle_beta   90.00
_cell.angle_gamma   90.00
#
_symmetry.space_group_name_H-M   'P 1'
#
loop_
_entity.id
_entity.type
_entity.pdbx_description
1 polymer ?
#
loop_
_entity_poly.entity_id
_entity_poly.type
_entity_poly.pdbx_seq_one_letter_code
_entity_poly.pdbx_strand_id
1 'polypeptide(L)'
;MEERGLTKRILVAAAGFLGLVYLINPTAGIFELIPDNLPLVGNLDEAAACALVLAALRYYGIDLTAFLGRGLKPGPGNEKDGPRGP
;
A
#
# COMPACT_ATOMS: atom_id res chain seq x y z
N MET A 1 -16.60 -15.98 -14.51
CA MET A 1 -16.39 -14.66 -13.85
C MET A 1 -15.33 -14.69 -12.74
N GLU A 2 -14.90 -15.87 -12.27
CA GLU A 2 -13.95 -16.05 -11.16
C GLU A 2 -12.47 -15.78 -11.54
N GLU A 3 -12.06 -16.11 -12.77
CA GLU A 3 -10.67 -15.92 -13.24
C GLU A 3 -10.19 -14.46 -13.12
N ARG A 4 -11.08 -13.48 -13.38
CA ARG A 4 -10.73 -12.06 -13.27
C ARG A 4 -10.40 -11.65 -11.84
N GLY A 5 -10.94 -12.34 -10.84
CA GLY A 5 -10.63 -12.10 -9.43
C GLY A 5 -9.23 -12.59 -9.08
N LEU A 6 -8.88 -13.81 -9.50
CA LEU A 6 -7.57 -14.40 -9.23
C LEU A 6 -6.45 -13.63 -9.92
N THR A 7 -6.61 -13.28 -11.20
CA THR A 7 -5.62 -12.50 -11.95
C THR A 7 -5.37 -11.14 -11.29
N LYS A 8 -6.42 -10.45 -10.84
CA LYS A 8 -6.28 -9.17 -10.11
C LYS A 8 -5.50 -9.35 -8.81
N ARG A 9 -5.79 -10.38 -8.03
CA ARG A 9 -5.05 -10.67 -6.79
C ARG A 9 -3.58 -10.91 -7.11
N ILE A 10 -3.27 -11.76 -8.07
CA ILE A 10 -1.88 -12.05 -8.47
C ILE A 10 -1.16 -10.77 -8.92
N LEU A 11 -1.80 -9.93 -9.73
CA LEU A 11 -1.22 -8.67 -10.19
C LEU A 11 -0.94 -7.71 -9.02
N VAL A 12 -1.85 -7.61 -8.05
CA VAL A 12 -1.65 -6.76 -6.87
C VAL A 12 -0.51 -7.29 -5.99
N ALA A 13 -0.44 -8.61 -5.75
CA ALA A 13 0.69 -9.22 -5.04
C ALA A 13 2.02 -8.99 -5.76
N ALA A 14 2.06 -9.19 -7.08
CA ALA A 14 3.26 -8.98 -7.89
C ALA A 14 3.72 -7.52 -7.84
N ALA A 15 2.79 -6.56 -7.99
CA ALA A 15 3.10 -5.13 -7.91
C ALA A 15 3.64 -4.73 -6.52
N GLY A 16 3.02 -5.21 -5.44
CA GLY A 16 3.51 -4.97 -4.08
C GLY A 16 4.89 -5.60 -3.84
N PHE A 17 5.11 -6.82 -4.31
CA PHE A 17 6.41 -7.49 -4.19
C PHE A 17 7.51 -6.75 -4.96
N LEU A 18 7.24 -6.29 -6.18
CA LEU A 18 8.18 -5.48 -6.95
C LEU A 18 8.52 -4.16 -6.25
N GLY A 19 7.52 -3.47 -5.70
CA GLY A 19 7.74 -2.25 -4.90
C GLY A 19 8.60 -2.52 -3.66
N LEU A 20 8.41 -3.67 -3.00
CA LEU A 20 9.21 -4.06 -1.84
C LEU A 20 10.66 -4.36 -2.23
N VAL A 21 10.88 -5.11 -3.31
CA VAL A 21 12.23 -5.40 -3.83
C VAL A 21 12.95 -4.11 -4.24
N TYR A 22 12.23 -3.17 -4.86
CA TYR A 22 12.75 -1.86 -5.22
C TYR A 22 13.17 -1.05 -3.97
N LEU A 23 12.34 -0.99 -2.94
CA LEU A 23 12.65 -0.30 -1.67
C LEU A 23 13.82 -0.92 -0.91
N ILE A 24 13.98 -2.25 -0.95
CA ILE A 24 15.12 -2.94 -0.31
C ILE A 24 16.43 -2.60 -1.04
N ASN A 25 16.33 -2.15 -2.30
CA ASN A 25 17.43 -1.69 -3.14
C ASN A 25 18.71 -2.56 -3.00
N PRO A 26 18.64 -3.88 -3.25
CA PRO A 26 19.78 -4.78 -3.05
C PRO A 26 20.96 -4.50 -4.00
N THR A 27 20.74 -3.66 -5.03
CA THR A 27 21.70 -3.29 -6.06
C THR A 27 22.29 -1.88 -5.90
N ALA A 28 21.79 -1.07 -4.94
CA ALA A 28 22.19 0.34 -4.75
C ALA A 28 23.70 0.54 -4.64
N GLY A 29 24.43 -0.43 -4.06
CA GLY A 29 25.88 -0.34 -3.87
C GLY A 29 26.74 -0.98 -4.97
N ILE A 30 26.16 -1.63 -6.00
CA ILE A 30 26.93 -2.39 -7.02
C ILE A 30 26.89 -1.72 -8.41
N PHE A 31 25.93 -0.83 -8.68
CA PHE A 31 25.74 -0.20 -10.01
C PHE A 31 25.60 1.32 -9.97
N GLU A 32 26.30 2.01 -9.06
CA GLU A 32 26.41 3.49 -9.07
C GLU A 32 27.25 3.97 -10.27
N LEU A 33 26.70 3.95 -11.49
CA LEU A 33 27.29 4.56 -12.69
C LEU A 33 26.45 5.73 -13.24
N ILE A 34 25.25 5.96 -12.68
CA ILE A 34 24.43 7.13 -12.99
C ILE A 34 24.25 7.92 -11.68
N PRO A 35 24.55 9.23 -11.66
CA PRO A 35 24.54 10.00 -10.43
C PRO A 35 23.11 10.20 -9.92
N ASP A 36 22.77 9.52 -8.81
CA ASP A 36 21.53 9.59 -8.02
C ASP A 36 21.31 10.94 -7.28
N ASN A 37 21.82 12.05 -7.84
CA ASN A 37 21.75 13.38 -7.24
C ASN A 37 20.75 14.31 -7.95
N LEU A 38 19.64 13.79 -8.51
CA LEU A 38 18.48 14.63 -8.83
C LEU A 38 17.58 14.68 -7.59
N PRO A 39 17.68 15.74 -6.75
CA PRO A 39 17.10 15.82 -5.41
C PRO A 39 15.55 15.80 -5.38
N LEU A 40 14.89 15.60 -6.53
CA LEU A 40 13.44 15.67 -6.68
C LEU A 40 12.81 14.38 -7.22
N VAL A 41 13.56 13.52 -7.92
CA VAL A 41 13.00 12.33 -8.60
C VAL A 41 13.31 11.05 -7.83
N GLY A 42 14.54 10.88 -7.35
CA GLY A 42 15.00 9.65 -6.66
C GLY A 42 14.47 9.40 -5.24
N ASN A 43 13.73 10.36 -4.66
CA ASN A 43 12.99 10.15 -3.39
C ASN A 43 11.47 9.98 -3.64
N LEU A 44 11.00 10.39 -4.83
CA LEU A 44 9.57 10.36 -5.16
C LEU A 44 9.17 8.99 -5.69
N ASP A 45 10.04 8.35 -6.45
CA ASP A 45 9.90 6.95 -6.88
C ASP A 45 9.97 5.99 -5.68
N GLU A 46 10.84 6.21 -4.70
CA GLU A 46 10.84 5.47 -3.43
C GLU A 46 9.53 5.67 -2.66
N ALA A 47 9.04 6.91 -2.55
CA ALA A 47 7.74 7.18 -1.93
C ALA A 47 6.59 6.50 -2.69
N ALA A 48 6.64 6.46 -4.03
CA ALA A 48 5.67 5.75 -4.85
C ALA A 48 5.74 4.24 -4.65
N ALA A 49 6.94 3.66 -4.55
CA ALA A 49 7.14 2.25 -4.24
C ALA A 49 6.59 1.90 -2.85
N CYS A 50 6.81 2.76 -1.86
CA CYS A 50 6.23 2.62 -0.53
C CYS A 50 4.70 2.68 -0.56
N ALA A 51 4.11 3.66 -1.25
CA ALA A 51 2.67 3.75 -1.43
C ALA A 51 2.10 2.51 -2.14
N LEU A 52 2.80 1.98 -3.14
CA LEU A 52 2.42 0.77 -3.86
C LEU A 52 2.41 -0.47 -2.96
N VAL A 53 3.44 -0.65 -2.12
CA VAL A 53 3.51 -1.73 -1.14
C VAL A 53 2.37 -1.63 -0.13
N LEU A 54 2.14 -0.44 0.43
CA LEU A 54 1.05 -0.22 1.39
C LEU A 54 -0.32 -0.46 0.77
N ALA A 55 -0.54 -0.01 -0.47
CA ALA A 55 -1.79 -0.25 -1.20
C ALA A 55 -2.01 -1.74 -1.48
N ALA A 56 -0.96 -2.47 -1.86
CA ALA A 56 -1.03 -3.91 -2.06
C ALA A 56 -1.36 -4.65 -0.77
N LEU A 57 -0.73 -4.30 0.35
CA LEU A 57 -1.04 -4.88 1.67
C LEU A 57 -2.48 -4.60 2.10
N ARG A 58 -2.94 -3.35 1.92
CA ARG A 58 -4.33 -2.94 2.22
C ARG A 58 -5.34 -3.73 1.40
N TYR A 59 -5.02 -4.05 0.13
CA TYR A 59 -5.86 -4.91 -0.72
C TYR A 59 -6.05 -6.32 -0.13
N TYR A 60 -5.08 -6.84 0.62
CA TYR A 60 -5.17 -8.10 1.35
C TYR A 60 -5.72 -7.97 2.78
N GLY A 61 -6.16 -6.78 3.18
CA GLY A 61 -6.68 -6.52 4.53
C GLY A 61 -5.60 -6.23 5.58
N ILE A 62 -4.35 -6.05 5.17
CA ILE A 62 -3.24 -5.68 6.06
C ILE A 62 -3.05 -4.17 5.98
N ASP A 63 -3.57 -3.44 6.97
CA ASP A 63 -3.37 -1.99 7.07
C ASP A 63 -2.20 -1.66 8.01
N LEU A 64 -1.02 -1.52 7.42
CA LEU A 64 0.16 -1.06 8.15
C LEU A 64 0.00 0.39 8.63
N THR A 65 -0.79 1.24 7.98
CA THR A 65 -0.98 2.61 8.49
C THR A 65 -1.76 2.65 9.80
N ALA A 66 -2.49 1.58 10.14
CA ALA A 66 -3.23 1.48 11.39
C ALA A 66 -2.32 1.47 12.64
N PHE A 67 -1.07 1.01 12.54
CA PHE A 67 -0.12 1.12 13.66
C PHE A 67 0.33 2.57 13.90
N LEU A 68 0.29 3.41 12.86
CA LEU A 68 0.71 4.80 12.92
C LEU A 68 -0.40 5.70 13.50
N GLY A 69 -1.67 5.26 13.40
CA GLY A 69 -2.86 6.06 13.70
C GLY A 69 -3.78 5.48 14.78
N ARG A 70 -3.24 4.97 15.89
CA ARG A 70 -4.03 4.55 17.06
C ARG A 70 -4.67 5.78 17.77
N GLY A 71 -5.57 6.48 17.08
CA GLY A 71 -6.19 7.73 17.53
C GLY A 71 -7.49 8.14 16.83
N LEU A 72 -7.88 7.52 15.71
CA LEU A 72 -9.19 7.81 15.10
C LEU A 72 -10.14 6.63 15.30
N LYS A 73 -10.82 6.64 16.45
CA LYS A 73 -12.06 5.87 16.64
C LYS A 73 -13.04 6.29 15.54
N PRO A 74 -13.70 5.35 14.84
CA PRO A 74 -14.90 5.68 14.08
C PRO A 74 -15.90 6.31 15.05
N GLY A 75 -16.33 7.55 14.77
CA GLY A 75 -17.42 8.18 15.52
C GLY A 75 -18.67 7.29 15.44
N PRO A 76 -19.47 7.20 16.51
CA PRO A 76 -20.64 6.33 16.52
C PRO A 76 -21.55 6.72 15.36
N GLY A 77 -21.86 5.73 14.51
CA GLY A 77 -22.82 5.88 13.43
C GLY A 77 -24.15 6.39 13.99
N ASN A 78 -24.79 7.28 13.23
CA ASN A 78 -26.17 7.68 13.51
C ASN A 78 -27.05 6.43 13.43
N GLU A 79 -27.42 5.90 14.60
CA GLU A 79 -28.44 4.89 14.80
C GLU A 79 -29.82 5.52 14.52
N LYS A 80 -30.08 5.72 13.23
CA LYS A 80 -31.40 6.08 12.72
C LYS A 80 -31.89 5.00 11.77
N ASP A 81 -32.01 3.77 12.26
CA ASP A 81 -32.79 2.70 11.63
C ASP A 81 -33.24 1.73 12.74
N GLY A 82 -34.44 1.94 13.27
CA GLY A 82 -34.97 1.18 14.43
C GLY A 82 -35.41 -0.26 14.12
N PRO A 83 -36.07 -0.89 15.09
CA PRO A 83 -37.39 -1.44 14.81
C PRO A 83 -38.45 -0.67 15.60
N ARG A 84 -39.54 -0.35 14.90
CA ARG A 84 -40.78 0.16 15.49
C ARG A 84 -41.28 -0.89 16.49
N GLY A 85 -41.17 -0.58 17.78
CA GLY A 85 -41.89 -1.29 18.84
C GLY A 85 -43.38 -0.94 18.81
N PRO A 86 -44.23 -1.81 19.38
CA PRO A 86 -45.66 -1.95 19.05
C PRO A 86 -46.50 -0.69 19.29
#